data_AF-A0A367M271-F1
#
_entry.id   AF-A0A367M271-F1
#
_cell.length_a   1.000
_cell.length_b   1.000
_cell.length_c   1.000
_cell.angle_alpha   90.00
_cell.angle_beta   90.00
_cell.angle_gamma   90.00
#
_symmetry.space_group_name_H-M   'P 1'
#
loop_
_entity.id
_entity.type
_entity.pdbx_description
1 polymer ?
#
loop_
_entity_poly.entity_id
_entity_poly.type
_entity_poly.pdbx_seq_one_letter_code
_entity_poly.pdbx_strand_id
1 'polypeptide(L)'
;MRPPLSQVVVLVSHLQRPRQRSRLASLVAGLAAGYPDVHIEVLDTSVSEALQTARDLEQRGKADVFVCAGATAAYLRRHLARPVLTMRVGGGDLLRALEQAREHSSHVALLSYNRIDRDLQAMRTLFTVQVHQVAYTTLEEARQAVLEVARLGCRSIIGSSTVVELAEQAGLHGVLSLSEDTARKALEEAMGVLDSQRLEIAKRRHLDAVLQHIPSGVAAVDNQGVVQSLNPALAQLLELPVSSALGRPLQQLCPELDLQQALEDGGGEENRVIRLGSHAVVSNLLPILENGERTGLVLTCQDITAVQRADQRIRSTRRPGAFTARYRLEQLNGASKANREMLQLAKRFAASHSTILITGESGTGKELLAQGIHNESPRRHGPFVAINCAAFPESLLESELFGYEEGAFSGSRKGGKPGLFEAAHRGTLFLD
;
A
#
# COMPACT_ATOMS: atom_id res chain seq x y z
N MET A 1 -20.18 6.92 12.54
CA MET A 1 -21.03 6.14 11.62
C MET A 1 -20.35 4.79 11.39
N ARG A 2 -21.06 3.66 11.55
CA ARG A 2 -20.51 2.36 11.13
C ARG A 2 -20.27 2.40 9.60
N PRO A 3 -19.16 1.83 9.09
CA PRO A 3 -18.96 1.72 7.66
C PRO A 3 -20.13 0.94 7.03
N PRO A 4 -20.51 1.25 5.76
CA PRO A 4 -21.54 0.49 5.07
C PRO A 4 -21.12 -0.99 5.01
N LEU A 5 -22.10 -1.89 5.22
CA LEU A 5 -21.88 -3.33 5.07
C LEU A 5 -21.48 -3.62 3.61
N SER A 6 -20.53 -4.54 3.44
CA SER A 6 -20.18 -5.03 2.10
C SER A 6 -21.39 -5.74 1.48
N GLN A 7 -21.49 -5.67 0.16
CA GLN A 7 -22.66 -6.17 -0.56
C GLN A 7 -22.28 -7.34 -1.47
N VAL A 8 -22.87 -8.51 -1.20
CA VAL A 8 -22.80 -9.67 -2.09
C VAL A 8 -24.12 -9.82 -2.80
N VAL A 9 -24.08 -9.84 -4.13
CA VAL A 9 -25.27 -10.06 -4.94
C VAL A 9 -25.22 -11.46 -5.54
N VAL A 10 -26.18 -12.29 -5.15
CA VAL A 10 -26.38 -13.60 -5.75
C VAL A 10 -27.41 -13.50 -6.86
N LEU A 11 -26.95 -13.58 -8.11
CA LEU A 11 -27.81 -13.56 -9.29
C LEU A 11 -28.18 -14.98 -9.67
N VAL A 12 -29.47 -15.28 -9.59
CA VAL A 12 -30.06 -16.52 -10.07
C VAL A 12 -30.72 -16.25 -11.41
N SER A 13 -30.10 -16.72 -12.49
CA SER A 13 -30.61 -16.52 -13.84
C SER A 13 -31.56 -17.65 -14.25
N HIS A 14 -32.70 -17.28 -14.81
CA HIS A 14 -33.75 -18.16 -15.33
C HIS A 14 -34.07 -17.85 -16.80
N LEU A 15 -34.95 -18.64 -17.38
CA LEU A 15 -35.44 -18.41 -18.75
C LEU A 15 -36.31 -17.17 -18.86
N GLN A 16 -37.28 -17.09 -17.96
CA GLN A 16 -38.12 -15.93 -17.75
C GLN A 16 -38.03 -15.59 -16.27
N ARG A 17 -38.14 -14.31 -15.95
CA ARG A 17 -38.10 -13.88 -14.55
C ARG A 17 -39.25 -14.57 -13.80
N PRO A 18 -38.97 -15.37 -12.76
CA PRO A 18 -40.00 -16.15 -12.12
C PRO A 18 -40.94 -15.23 -11.32
N ARG A 19 -42.24 -15.59 -11.27
CA ARG A 19 -43.25 -14.83 -10.50
C ARG A 19 -43.08 -14.98 -8.99
N GLN A 20 -42.45 -16.07 -8.55
CA GLN A 20 -42.11 -16.36 -7.17
C GLN A 20 -40.60 -16.64 -7.07
N ARG A 21 -40.07 -16.57 -5.86
CA ARG A 21 -38.64 -16.80 -5.62
C ARG A 21 -38.26 -18.22 -6.01
N SER A 22 -37.17 -18.39 -6.74
CA SER A 22 -36.74 -19.72 -7.19
C SER A 22 -36.22 -20.60 -6.04
N ARG A 23 -36.12 -21.92 -6.26
CA ARG A 23 -35.55 -22.85 -5.25
C ARG A 23 -34.13 -22.48 -4.85
N LEU A 24 -33.26 -22.18 -5.82
CA LEU A 24 -31.90 -21.74 -5.54
C LEU A 24 -31.89 -20.40 -4.80
N ALA A 25 -32.73 -19.44 -5.21
CA ALA A 25 -32.80 -18.16 -4.52
C ALA A 25 -33.31 -18.30 -3.08
N SER A 26 -34.25 -19.22 -2.81
CA SER A 26 -34.76 -19.51 -1.46
C SER A 26 -33.70 -20.19 -0.60
N LEU A 27 -32.96 -21.15 -1.17
CA LEU A 27 -31.85 -21.84 -0.51
C LEU A 27 -30.75 -20.86 -0.10
N VAL A 28 -30.32 -19.98 -1.00
CA VAL A 28 -29.31 -18.95 -0.71
C VAL A 28 -29.84 -17.93 0.31
N ALA A 29 -31.10 -17.53 0.21
CA ALA A 29 -31.70 -16.60 1.17
C ALA A 29 -31.77 -17.17 2.59
N GLY A 30 -31.98 -18.49 2.73
CA GLY A 30 -31.89 -19.17 4.03
C GLY A 30 -30.49 -19.13 4.63
N LEU A 31 -29.46 -19.21 3.78
CA LEU A 31 -28.05 -19.10 4.21
C LEU A 31 -27.64 -17.69 4.61
N ALA A 32 -28.27 -16.67 4.05
CA ALA A 32 -27.90 -15.26 4.27
C ALA A 32 -27.91 -14.86 5.76
N ALA A 33 -28.78 -15.46 6.57
CA ALA A 33 -28.86 -15.21 8.01
C ALA A 33 -27.57 -15.59 8.78
N GLY A 34 -26.73 -16.47 8.21
CA GLY A 34 -25.44 -16.86 8.80
C GLY A 34 -24.33 -15.82 8.65
N TYR A 35 -24.55 -14.72 7.94
CA TYR A 35 -23.52 -13.74 7.60
C TYR A 35 -23.94 -12.30 8.01
N PRO A 36 -23.94 -11.95 9.30
CA PRO A 36 -24.47 -10.67 9.79
C PRO A 36 -23.64 -9.43 9.37
N ASP A 37 -22.37 -9.61 9.04
CA ASP A 37 -21.43 -8.53 8.71
C ASP A 37 -21.39 -8.17 7.21
N VAL A 38 -22.24 -8.83 6.41
CA VAL A 38 -22.36 -8.64 4.97
C VAL A 38 -23.82 -8.63 4.56
N HIS A 39 -24.18 -7.69 3.68
CA HIS A 39 -25.50 -7.67 3.09
C HIS A 39 -25.52 -8.60 1.87
N ILE A 40 -26.26 -9.71 1.97
CA ILE A 40 -26.45 -10.65 0.88
C ILE A 40 -27.81 -10.39 0.23
N GLU A 41 -27.79 -9.88 -1.00
CA GLU A 41 -28.99 -9.69 -1.82
C GLU A 41 -29.10 -10.83 -2.83
N VAL A 42 -30.27 -11.49 -2.87
CA VAL A 42 -30.52 -12.60 -3.80
C VAL A 42 -31.58 -12.18 -4.80
N LEU A 43 -31.20 -12.16 -6.08
CA LEU A 43 -32.01 -11.62 -7.17
C LEU A 43 -32.25 -12.69 -8.24
N ASP A 44 -33.53 -12.96 -8.52
CA ASP A 44 -33.95 -13.72 -9.69
C ASP A 44 -34.02 -12.78 -10.91
N THR A 45 -33.30 -13.14 -11.98
CA THR A 45 -33.21 -12.42 -13.26
C THR A 45 -33.43 -13.38 -14.43
N SER A 46 -33.70 -12.87 -15.62
CA SER A 46 -33.57 -13.66 -16.85
C SER A 46 -32.10 -13.71 -17.32
N VAL A 47 -31.74 -14.71 -18.12
CA VAL A 47 -30.40 -14.80 -18.74
C VAL A 47 -30.11 -13.58 -19.62
N SER A 48 -31.11 -13.04 -20.33
CA SER A 48 -30.96 -11.86 -21.20
C SER A 48 -30.78 -10.55 -20.41
N GLU A 49 -31.38 -10.43 -19.22
CA GLU A 49 -31.31 -9.22 -18.39
C GLU A 49 -30.17 -9.27 -17.36
N ALA A 50 -29.53 -10.43 -17.15
CA ALA A 50 -28.55 -10.64 -16.08
C ALA A 50 -27.38 -9.65 -16.16
N LEU A 51 -26.84 -9.39 -17.36
CA LEU A 51 -25.73 -8.46 -17.53
C LEU A 51 -26.13 -7.01 -17.25
N GLN A 52 -27.27 -6.57 -17.78
CA GLN A 52 -27.74 -5.21 -17.54
C GLN A 52 -28.02 -4.99 -16.05
N THR A 53 -28.68 -5.95 -15.41
CA THR A 53 -28.96 -5.92 -13.96
C THR A 53 -27.67 -5.84 -13.15
N ALA A 54 -26.66 -6.65 -13.49
CA ALA A 54 -25.38 -6.64 -12.78
C ALA A 54 -24.62 -5.31 -12.97
N ARG A 55 -24.61 -4.75 -14.19
CA ARG A 55 -23.98 -3.45 -14.49
C ARG A 55 -24.65 -2.31 -13.73
N ASP A 56 -25.98 -2.29 -13.68
CA ASP A 56 -26.72 -1.26 -12.95
C ASP A 56 -26.39 -1.30 -11.45
N LEU A 57 -26.24 -2.49 -10.86
CA LEU A 57 -25.85 -2.66 -9.46
C LEU A 57 -24.40 -2.24 -9.22
N GLU A 58 -23.49 -2.61 -10.12
CA GLU A 58 -22.06 -2.23 -10.07
C GLU A 58 -21.89 -0.71 -10.13
N GLN A 59 -22.54 -0.02 -11.08
CA GLN A 59 -22.46 1.42 -11.25
C GLN A 59 -23.02 2.20 -10.07
N ARG A 60 -24.07 1.66 -9.42
CA ARG A 60 -24.67 2.26 -8.21
C ARG A 60 -23.89 1.94 -6.94
N GLY A 61 -22.80 1.17 -7.03
CA GLY A 61 -22.03 0.73 -5.86
C GLY A 61 -22.82 -0.19 -4.93
N LYS A 62 -23.79 -0.94 -5.48
CA LYS A 62 -24.65 -1.87 -4.74
C LYS A 62 -24.19 -3.34 -4.83
N ALA A 63 -22.97 -3.56 -5.30
CA ALA A 63 -22.39 -4.89 -5.41
C ALA A 63 -20.86 -4.78 -5.30
N ASP A 64 -20.29 -5.42 -4.29
CA ASP A 64 -18.85 -5.58 -4.16
C ASP A 64 -18.38 -6.88 -4.81
N VAL A 65 -19.19 -7.94 -4.71
CA VAL A 65 -18.95 -9.27 -5.29
C VAL A 65 -20.26 -9.85 -5.82
N PHE A 66 -20.20 -10.50 -6.99
CA PHE A 66 -21.30 -11.26 -7.55
C PHE A 66 -21.08 -12.77 -7.37
N VAL A 67 -22.15 -13.51 -7.06
CA VAL A 67 -22.15 -14.98 -7.06
C VAL A 67 -23.22 -15.46 -8.03
N CYS A 68 -22.85 -16.35 -8.94
CA CYS A 68 -23.74 -16.83 -10.00
C CYS A 68 -23.52 -18.33 -10.24
N ALA A 69 -24.51 -19.02 -10.81
CA ALA A 69 -24.36 -20.40 -11.26
C ALA A 69 -24.08 -20.49 -12.77
N GLY A 70 -23.35 -21.54 -13.17
CA GLY A 70 -23.29 -21.99 -14.57
C GLY A 70 -22.75 -20.97 -15.58
N ALA A 71 -23.35 -20.96 -16.78
CA ALA A 71 -22.90 -20.18 -17.93
C ALA A 71 -22.94 -18.66 -17.70
N THR A 72 -23.95 -18.18 -16.97
CA THR A 72 -24.14 -16.76 -16.65
C THR A 72 -22.92 -16.20 -15.92
N ALA A 73 -22.35 -16.95 -14.97
CA ALA A 73 -21.16 -16.51 -14.23
C ALA A 73 -19.95 -16.28 -15.14
N ALA A 74 -19.72 -17.18 -16.11
CA ALA A 74 -18.62 -17.05 -17.07
C ALA A 74 -18.80 -15.84 -18.00
N TYR A 75 -20.04 -15.55 -18.40
CA TYR A 75 -20.37 -14.40 -19.22
C TYR A 75 -20.18 -13.08 -18.46
N LEU A 76 -20.71 -12.99 -17.24
CA LEU A 76 -20.61 -11.78 -16.40
C LEU A 76 -19.16 -11.45 -16.03
N ARG A 77 -18.33 -12.46 -15.73
CA ARG A 77 -16.91 -12.26 -15.37
C ARG A 77 -16.11 -11.50 -16.44
N ARG A 78 -16.49 -11.61 -17.71
CA ARG A 78 -15.80 -10.93 -18.83
C ARG A 78 -16.25 -9.47 -19.01
N HIS A 79 -17.35 -9.06 -18.39
CA HIS A 79 -18.03 -7.78 -18.70
C HIS A 79 -18.25 -6.88 -17.48
N LEU A 80 -17.88 -7.34 -16.29
CA LEU A 80 -17.97 -6.61 -15.02
C LEU A 80 -16.57 -6.35 -14.46
N ALA A 81 -16.40 -5.23 -13.78
CA ALA A 81 -15.16 -4.88 -13.09
C ALA A 81 -15.07 -5.53 -11.70
N ARG A 82 -16.22 -5.78 -11.06
CA ARG A 82 -16.32 -6.46 -9.77
C ARG A 82 -16.12 -7.97 -9.91
N PRO A 83 -15.54 -8.66 -8.90
CA PRO A 83 -15.37 -10.10 -8.93
C PRO A 83 -16.69 -10.86 -9.11
N VAL A 84 -16.67 -11.86 -9.98
CA VAL A 84 -17.78 -12.79 -10.21
C VAL A 84 -17.36 -14.21 -9.85
N LEU A 85 -17.94 -14.74 -8.77
CA LEU A 85 -17.75 -16.10 -8.30
C LEU A 85 -18.79 -17.04 -8.89
N THR A 86 -18.42 -18.32 -9.02
CA THR A 86 -19.26 -19.33 -9.66
C THR A 86 -19.61 -20.44 -8.70
N MET A 87 -20.91 -20.70 -8.50
CA MET A 87 -21.40 -21.91 -7.86
C MET A 87 -21.14 -23.09 -8.79
N ARG A 88 -20.17 -23.94 -8.43
CA ARG A 88 -19.80 -25.12 -9.21
C ARG A 88 -20.37 -26.37 -8.54
N VAL A 89 -21.28 -27.05 -9.25
CA VAL A 89 -21.76 -28.38 -8.85
C VAL A 89 -20.56 -29.33 -8.77
N GLY A 90 -20.35 -29.93 -7.60
CA GLY A 90 -19.35 -30.97 -7.34
C GLY A 90 -19.96 -32.37 -7.27
N GLY A 91 -19.11 -33.40 -7.17
CA GLY A 91 -19.57 -34.80 -7.15
C GLY A 91 -20.52 -35.13 -5.99
N GLY A 92 -20.27 -34.57 -4.80
CA GLY A 92 -21.15 -34.75 -3.63
C GLY A 92 -22.54 -34.11 -3.79
N ASP A 93 -22.68 -33.13 -4.67
CA ASP A 93 -23.98 -32.53 -4.99
C ASP A 93 -24.78 -33.45 -5.91
N LEU A 94 -24.11 -34.05 -6.90
CA LEU A 94 -24.71 -35.04 -7.80
C LEU A 94 -25.17 -36.28 -7.03
N LEU A 95 -24.37 -36.78 -6.08
CA LEU A 95 -24.75 -37.93 -5.25
C LEU A 95 -26.03 -37.65 -4.44
N ARG A 96 -26.12 -36.49 -3.79
CA ARG A 96 -27.32 -36.07 -3.05
C ARG A 96 -28.53 -35.87 -3.96
N ALA A 97 -28.33 -35.25 -5.12
CA ALA A 97 -29.40 -35.07 -6.10
C ALA A 97 -29.89 -36.41 -6.66
N LEU A 98 -29.00 -37.38 -6.88
CA LEU A 98 -29.36 -38.74 -7.29
C LEU A 98 -30.13 -39.49 -6.20
N GLU A 99 -29.73 -39.34 -4.94
CA GLU A 99 -30.46 -39.91 -3.79
C GLU A 99 -31.90 -39.39 -3.73
N GLN A 100 -32.10 -38.07 -3.81
CA GLN A 100 -33.43 -37.44 -3.85
C GLN A 100 -34.24 -37.85 -5.09
N ALA A 101 -33.58 -37.91 -6.25
CA ALA A 101 -34.24 -38.33 -7.48
C ALA A 101 -34.70 -39.79 -7.43
N ARG A 102 -33.94 -40.67 -6.75
CA ARG A 102 -34.24 -42.09 -6.59
C ARG A 102 -35.52 -42.36 -5.81
N GLU A 103 -35.86 -41.51 -4.86
CA GLU A 103 -37.12 -41.63 -4.09
C GLU A 103 -38.36 -41.61 -4.99
N HIS A 104 -38.24 -40.97 -6.16
CA HIS A 104 -39.34 -40.77 -7.10
C HIS A 104 -39.25 -41.66 -8.35
N SER A 105 -38.03 -42.05 -8.76
CA SER A 105 -37.85 -42.90 -9.94
C SER A 105 -36.51 -43.65 -9.95
N SER A 106 -36.52 -44.88 -10.47
CA SER A 106 -35.31 -45.65 -10.79
C SER A 106 -34.67 -45.26 -12.13
N HIS A 107 -35.34 -44.42 -12.94
CA HIS A 107 -34.85 -43.88 -14.21
C HIS A 107 -34.76 -42.36 -14.11
N VAL A 108 -33.53 -41.86 -14.03
CA VAL A 108 -33.23 -40.45 -13.75
C VAL A 108 -32.44 -39.85 -14.90
N ALA A 109 -32.76 -38.63 -15.30
CA ALA A 109 -31.97 -37.88 -16.26
C ALA A 109 -31.16 -36.78 -15.56
N LEU A 110 -29.89 -36.61 -15.93
CA LEU A 110 -29.05 -35.49 -15.51
C LEU A 110 -28.80 -34.57 -16.71
N LEU A 111 -29.37 -33.37 -16.68
CA LEU A 111 -29.24 -32.37 -17.72
C LEU A 111 -28.26 -31.27 -17.27
N SER A 112 -27.17 -31.10 -18.02
CA SER A 112 -26.07 -30.18 -17.67
C SER A 112 -25.71 -29.23 -18.81
N TYR A 113 -25.34 -28.00 -18.50
CA TYR A 113 -24.88 -27.04 -19.50
C TYR A 113 -23.47 -27.37 -19.98
N ASN A 114 -23.30 -27.62 -21.28
CA ASN A 114 -22.04 -27.78 -22.00
C ASN A 114 -21.07 -28.84 -21.43
N ARG A 115 -21.57 -29.82 -20.66
CA ARG A 115 -20.74 -30.88 -20.07
C ARG A 115 -21.52 -32.15 -19.79
N ILE A 116 -20.83 -33.27 -19.96
CA ILE A 116 -21.21 -34.60 -19.46
C ILE A 116 -20.23 -34.93 -18.34
N ASP A 117 -20.73 -35.45 -17.22
CA ASP A 117 -19.90 -35.84 -16.09
C ASP A 117 -19.28 -37.22 -16.35
N ARG A 118 -17.99 -37.22 -16.67
CA ARG A 118 -17.24 -38.44 -17.02
C ARG A 118 -17.07 -39.37 -15.83
N ASP A 119 -16.92 -38.82 -14.63
CA ASP A 119 -16.76 -39.63 -13.41
C ASP A 119 -18.07 -40.36 -13.11
N LEU A 120 -19.20 -39.66 -13.25
CA LEU A 120 -20.52 -40.29 -13.14
C LEU A 120 -20.75 -41.35 -14.22
N GLN A 121 -20.24 -41.13 -15.44
CA GLN A 121 -20.33 -42.11 -16.52
C GLN A 121 -19.49 -43.36 -16.23
N ALA A 122 -18.28 -43.20 -15.69
CA ALA A 122 -17.40 -44.31 -15.29
C ALA A 122 -17.98 -45.12 -14.13
N MET A 123 -18.69 -44.45 -13.21
CA MET A 123 -19.30 -45.06 -12.03
C MET A 123 -20.73 -45.57 -12.25
N ARG A 124 -21.25 -45.56 -13.48
CA ARG A 124 -22.64 -45.91 -13.79
C ARG A 124 -23.07 -47.27 -13.23
N THR A 125 -22.17 -48.25 -13.18
CA THR A 125 -22.44 -49.61 -12.67
C THR A 125 -22.55 -49.70 -11.14
N LEU A 126 -22.05 -48.69 -10.42
CA LEU A 126 -22.10 -48.64 -8.95
C LEU A 126 -23.46 -48.16 -8.44
N PHE A 127 -24.27 -47.53 -9.30
CA PHE A 127 -25.56 -46.98 -8.92
C PHE A 127 -26.70 -47.96 -9.22
N THR A 128 -27.66 -48.02 -8.30
CA THR A 128 -28.91 -48.80 -8.46
C THR A 128 -29.93 -48.11 -9.36
N VAL A 129 -29.62 -46.90 -9.85
CA VAL A 129 -30.48 -46.03 -10.64
C VAL A 129 -29.90 -45.93 -12.05
N GLN A 130 -30.74 -46.00 -13.07
CA GLN A 130 -30.31 -45.73 -14.43
C GLN A 130 -30.23 -44.23 -14.66
N VAL A 131 -29.00 -43.73 -14.86
CA VAL A 131 -28.74 -42.30 -15.11
C VAL A 131 -28.52 -42.03 -16.59
N HIS A 132 -29.37 -41.20 -17.18
CA HIS A 132 -29.23 -40.68 -18.54
C HIS A 132 -28.64 -39.27 -18.50
N GLN A 133 -27.41 -39.09 -18.99
CA GLN A 133 -26.77 -37.79 -19.03
C GLN A 133 -27.02 -37.10 -20.37
N VAL A 134 -27.47 -35.84 -20.34
CA VAL A 134 -27.68 -35.02 -21.54
C VAL A 134 -27.01 -33.66 -21.33
N ALA A 135 -26.20 -33.25 -22.30
CA ALA A 135 -25.63 -31.91 -22.33
C ALA A 135 -26.44 -31.01 -23.26
N TYR A 136 -26.62 -29.75 -22.87
CA TYR A 136 -27.25 -28.73 -23.70
C TYR A 136 -26.41 -27.45 -23.69
N THR A 137 -26.51 -26.67 -24.74
CA THR A 137 -25.85 -25.36 -24.89
C THR A 137 -26.84 -24.24 -25.13
N THR A 138 -28.02 -24.57 -25.64
CA THR A 138 -29.11 -23.61 -25.84
C THR A 138 -30.34 -23.97 -25.02
N LEU A 139 -31.21 -22.98 -24.83
CA LEU A 139 -32.50 -23.18 -24.20
C LEU A 139 -33.35 -24.21 -24.97
N GLU A 140 -33.41 -24.09 -26.29
CA GLU A 140 -34.21 -24.98 -27.10
C GLU A 140 -33.72 -26.43 -26.99
N GLU A 141 -32.41 -26.65 -27.00
CA GLU A 141 -31.81 -27.96 -26.71
C GLU A 141 -32.21 -28.48 -25.33
N ALA A 142 -32.21 -27.63 -24.28
CA ALA A 142 -32.63 -28.05 -22.95
C ALA A 142 -34.11 -28.49 -22.93
N ARG A 143 -34.99 -27.76 -23.63
CA ARG A 143 -36.42 -28.09 -23.75
C ARG A 143 -36.64 -29.41 -24.48
N GLN A 144 -35.95 -29.60 -25.61
CA GLN A 144 -36.03 -30.85 -26.37
C GLN A 144 -35.47 -32.02 -25.55
N ALA A 145 -34.35 -31.82 -24.85
CA ALA A 145 -33.76 -32.83 -23.98
C ALA A 145 -34.71 -33.28 -22.87
N VAL A 146 -35.44 -32.36 -22.22
CA VAL A 146 -36.45 -32.70 -21.20
C VAL A 146 -37.56 -33.57 -21.79
N LEU A 147 -38.08 -33.23 -22.98
CA LEU A 147 -39.12 -34.01 -23.64
C LEU A 147 -38.62 -35.38 -24.11
N GLU A 148 -37.38 -35.46 -24.58
CA GLU A 148 -36.74 -36.70 -25.02
C GLU A 148 -36.57 -37.67 -23.85
N VAL A 149 -36.00 -37.22 -22.72
CA VAL A 149 -35.81 -38.09 -21.54
C VAL A 149 -37.14 -38.52 -20.92
N ALA A 150 -38.18 -37.69 -21.03
CA ALA A 150 -39.54 -38.06 -20.64
C ALA A 150 -40.06 -39.27 -21.44
N ARG A 151 -39.83 -39.27 -22.77
CA ARG A 151 -40.21 -40.39 -23.66
C ARG A 151 -39.40 -41.65 -23.39
N LEU A 152 -38.16 -41.50 -22.92
CA LEU A 152 -37.30 -42.61 -22.47
C LEU A 152 -37.73 -43.19 -21.11
N GLY A 153 -38.79 -42.66 -20.49
CA GLY A 153 -39.33 -43.17 -19.22
C GLY A 153 -38.68 -42.57 -17.97
N CYS A 154 -37.80 -41.57 -18.10
CA CYS A 154 -37.26 -40.85 -16.95
C CYS A 154 -38.36 -39.99 -16.32
N ARG A 155 -38.70 -40.26 -15.06
CA ARG A 155 -39.72 -39.48 -14.31
C ARG A 155 -39.12 -38.42 -13.39
N SER A 156 -37.81 -38.46 -13.17
CA SER A 156 -37.08 -37.50 -12.34
C SER A 156 -35.90 -36.93 -13.13
N ILE A 157 -35.73 -35.61 -13.10
CA ILE A 157 -34.70 -34.88 -13.82
C ILE A 157 -33.88 -34.05 -12.83
N ILE A 158 -32.56 -34.21 -12.87
CA ILE A 158 -31.58 -33.41 -12.12
C ILE A 158 -31.00 -32.34 -13.05
N GLY A 159 -30.98 -31.08 -12.61
CA GLY A 159 -30.37 -30.00 -13.40
C GLY A 159 -30.38 -28.63 -12.74
N SER A 160 -30.08 -27.60 -13.52
CA SER A 160 -30.16 -26.19 -13.08
C SER A 160 -31.60 -25.75 -12.84
N SER A 161 -31.80 -24.55 -12.25
CA SER A 161 -33.14 -23.97 -12.06
C SER A 161 -33.98 -23.99 -13.35
N THR A 162 -33.37 -23.60 -14.47
CA THR A 162 -33.95 -23.69 -15.82
C THR A 162 -34.47 -25.09 -16.16
N VAL A 163 -33.68 -26.13 -15.88
CA VAL A 163 -34.05 -27.51 -16.20
C VAL A 163 -35.16 -28.00 -15.28
N VAL A 164 -35.10 -27.67 -14.00
CA VAL A 164 -36.14 -28.03 -13.01
C VAL A 164 -37.48 -27.42 -13.42
N GLU A 165 -37.50 -26.15 -13.82
CA GLU A 165 -38.72 -25.49 -14.31
C GLU A 165 -39.28 -26.16 -15.57
N LEU A 166 -38.43 -26.49 -16.55
CA LEU A 166 -38.84 -27.19 -17.77
C LEU A 166 -39.37 -28.61 -17.46
N ALA A 167 -38.75 -29.32 -16.52
CA ALA A 167 -39.18 -30.65 -16.08
C ALA A 167 -40.57 -30.60 -15.43
N GLU A 168 -40.80 -29.65 -14.52
CA GLU A 168 -42.08 -29.47 -13.83
C GLU A 168 -43.20 -29.05 -14.78
N GLN A 169 -42.90 -28.18 -15.76
CA GLN A 169 -43.85 -27.84 -16.84
C GLN A 169 -44.25 -29.06 -17.69
N ALA A 170 -43.34 -30.03 -17.83
CA ALA A 170 -43.60 -31.29 -18.51
C ALA A 170 -44.26 -32.36 -17.59
N GLY A 171 -44.57 -32.02 -16.34
CA GLY A 171 -45.17 -32.95 -15.36
C GLY A 171 -44.19 -33.95 -14.75
N LEU A 172 -42.88 -33.70 -14.84
CA LEU A 172 -41.82 -34.52 -14.27
C LEU A 172 -41.34 -33.95 -12.94
N HIS A 173 -40.71 -34.80 -12.13
CA HIS A 173 -40.09 -34.36 -10.88
C HIS A 173 -38.73 -33.71 -11.14
N GLY A 174 -38.60 -32.41 -10.85
CA GLY A 174 -37.33 -31.69 -10.98
C GLY A 174 -36.52 -31.64 -9.68
N VAL A 175 -35.24 -32.00 -9.75
CA VAL A 175 -34.27 -31.93 -8.64
C VAL A 175 -33.16 -30.95 -9.01
N LEU A 176 -32.85 -30.03 -8.09
CA LEU A 176 -31.77 -29.07 -8.31
C LEU A 176 -30.42 -29.78 -8.20
N SER A 177 -29.52 -29.54 -9.15
CA SER A 177 -28.17 -30.12 -9.13
C SER A 177 -27.23 -29.44 -8.14
N LEU A 178 -27.56 -28.23 -7.68
CA LEU A 178 -26.82 -27.47 -6.67
C LEU A 178 -27.36 -27.78 -5.28
N SER A 179 -26.45 -27.99 -4.31
CA SER A 179 -26.82 -28.21 -2.92
C SER A 179 -26.63 -26.95 -2.08
N GLU A 180 -27.15 -26.99 -0.84
CA GLU A 180 -26.91 -25.96 0.16
C GLU A 180 -25.41 -25.80 0.47
N ASP A 181 -24.65 -26.91 0.48
CA ASP A 181 -23.22 -26.90 0.73
C ASP A 181 -22.45 -26.17 -0.39
N THR A 182 -22.86 -26.35 -1.65
CA THR A 182 -22.27 -25.61 -2.78
C THR A 182 -22.52 -24.10 -2.64
N ALA A 183 -23.75 -23.71 -2.29
CA ALA A 183 -24.11 -22.31 -2.11
C ALA A 183 -23.34 -21.69 -0.93
N ARG A 184 -23.24 -22.41 0.20
CA ARG A 184 -22.47 -22.02 1.38
C ARG A 184 -20.99 -21.80 1.05
N LYS A 185 -20.35 -22.76 0.36
CA LYS A 185 -18.95 -22.63 -0.10
C LYS A 185 -18.75 -21.42 -0.99
N ALA A 186 -19.67 -21.16 -1.93
CA ALA A 186 -19.56 -20.00 -2.80
C ALA A 186 -19.70 -18.67 -2.03
N LEU A 187 -20.54 -18.64 -0.99
CA LEU A 187 -20.65 -17.48 -0.09
C LEU A 187 -19.40 -17.32 0.78
N GLU A 188 -18.83 -18.40 1.32
CA GLU A 188 -17.56 -18.37 2.06
C GLU A 188 -16.40 -17.87 1.18
N GLU A 189 -16.31 -18.33 -0.06
CA GLU A 189 -15.37 -17.79 -1.05
C GLU A 189 -15.61 -16.29 -1.29
N ALA A 190 -16.87 -15.85 -1.37
CA ALA A 190 -17.21 -14.43 -1.50
C ALA A 190 -16.74 -13.62 -0.29
N MET A 191 -16.88 -14.15 0.93
CA MET A 191 -16.38 -13.49 2.14
C MET A 191 -14.85 -13.38 2.09
N GLY A 192 -14.15 -14.46 1.71
CA GLY A 192 -12.69 -14.43 1.58
C GLY A 192 -12.18 -13.38 0.58
N VAL A 193 -12.89 -13.19 -0.54
CA VAL A 193 -12.60 -12.12 -1.51
C VAL A 193 -12.85 -10.74 -0.88
N LEU A 194 -13.97 -10.54 -0.19
CA LEU A 194 -14.29 -9.28 0.47
C LEU A 194 -13.28 -8.92 1.56
N ASP A 195 -12.87 -9.88 2.39
CA ASP A 195 -11.88 -9.66 3.45
C ASP A 195 -10.50 -9.31 2.87
N SER A 196 -10.11 -9.99 1.79
CA SER A 196 -8.88 -9.67 1.06
C SER A 196 -8.90 -8.24 0.49
N GLN A 197 -10.02 -7.82 -0.10
CA GLN A 197 -10.20 -6.45 -0.59
C GLN A 197 -10.16 -5.41 0.54
N ARG A 198 -10.82 -5.70 1.68
CA ARG A 198 -10.81 -4.82 2.85
C ARG A 198 -9.40 -4.66 3.41
N LEU A 199 -8.65 -5.76 3.54
CA LEU A 199 -7.28 -5.74 4.02
C LEU A 199 -6.38 -4.91 3.09
N GLU A 200 -6.52 -5.09 1.77
CA GLU A 200 -5.74 -4.33 0.78
C GLU A 200 -6.07 -2.84 0.84
N ILE A 201 -7.35 -2.45 0.93
CA ILE A 201 -7.76 -1.06 1.09
C ILE A 201 -7.23 -0.48 2.41
N ALA A 202 -7.30 -1.22 3.51
CA ALA A 202 -6.80 -0.79 4.81
C ALA A 202 -5.28 -0.59 4.78
N LYS A 203 -4.54 -1.52 4.14
CA LYS A 203 -3.08 -1.42 3.96
C LYS A 203 -2.71 -0.19 3.14
N ARG A 204 -3.39 0.06 2.02
CA ARG A 204 -3.19 1.27 1.20
C ARG A 204 -3.45 2.54 2.00
N ARG A 205 -4.58 2.62 2.71
CA ARG A 205 -4.89 3.76 3.58
C ARG A 205 -3.86 3.97 4.67
N HIS A 206 -3.31 2.90 5.23
CA HIS A 206 -2.25 2.98 6.22
C HIS A 206 -0.97 3.56 5.60
N LEU A 207 -0.55 3.08 4.43
CA LEU A 207 0.60 3.63 3.70
C LEU A 207 0.40 5.11 3.33
N ASP A 208 -0.79 5.47 2.84
CA ASP A 208 -1.15 6.86 2.54
C ASP A 208 -1.07 7.74 3.80
N ALA A 209 -1.59 7.26 4.93
CA ALA A 209 -1.54 7.97 6.20
C ALA A 209 -0.10 8.15 6.70
N VAL A 210 0.76 7.14 6.54
CA VAL A 210 2.19 7.24 6.86
C VAL A 210 2.83 8.31 5.99
N LEU A 211 2.67 8.24 4.67
CA LEU A 211 3.23 9.23 3.73
C LEU A 211 2.78 10.66 4.05
N GLN A 212 1.51 10.85 4.43
CA GLN A 212 0.95 12.16 4.78
C GLN A 212 1.62 12.83 5.99
N HIS A 213 2.17 12.06 6.93
CA HIS A 213 2.77 12.59 8.16
C HIS A 213 4.31 12.63 8.13
N ILE A 214 4.95 12.16 7.04
CA ILE A 214 6.40 12.29 6.88
C ILE A 214 6.73 13.79 6.67
N PRO A 215 7.62 14.37 7.50
CA PRO A 215 7.97 15.79 7.42
C PRO A 215 8.85 16.14 6.21
N SER A 216 9.55 15.15 5.66
CA SER A 216 10.32 15.28 4.42
C SER A 216 9.39 15.17 3.21
N GLY A 217 9.67 15.91 2.15
CA GLY A 217 8.98 15.76 0.87
C GLY A 217 9.25 14.37 0.27
N VAL A 218 8.21 13.68 -0.17
CA VAL A 218 8.30 12.37 -0.82
C VAL A 218 7.40 12.35 -2.05
N ALA A 219 7.93 11.87 -3.18
CA ALA A 219 7.16 11.49 -4.37
C ALA A 219 7.63 10.14 -4.90
N ALA A 220 6.69 9.37 -5.47
CA ALA A 220 7.00 8.19 -6.26
C ALA A 220 6.55 8.42 -7.70
N VAL A 221 7.40 8.03 -8.65
CA VAL A 221 7.14 8.05 -10.09
C VAL A 221 7.25 6.66 -10.68
N ASP A 222 6.57 6.42 -11.79
CA ASP A 222 6.74 5.19 -12.57
C ASP A 222 8.00 5.19 -13.44
N ASN A 223 8.19 4.11 -14.21
CA ASN A 223 9.29 3.98 -15.18
C ASN A 223 9.25 5.00 -16.33
N GLN A 224 8.18 5.77 -16.50
CA GLN A 224 8.08 6.88 -17.45
C GLN A 224 8.31 8.24 -16.78
N GLY A 225 8.62 8.27 -15.48
CA GLY A 225 8.82 9.49 -14.71
C GLY A 225 7.51 10.22 -14.36
N VAL A 226 6.35 9.56 -14.50
CA VAL A 226 5.04 10.13 -14.19
C VAL A 226 4.73 9.94 -12.70
N VAL A 227 4.31 11.02 -12.04
CA VAL A 227 4.02 11.02 -10.60
C VAL A 227 2.80 10.13 -10.28
N GLN A 228 3.05 9.06 -9.54
CA GLN A 228 2.03 8.15 -9.01
C GLN A 228 1.56 8.53 -7.62
N SER A 229 2.46 9.06 -6.78
CA SER A 229 2.13 9.54 -5.44
C SER A 229 3.02 10.69 -5.02
N LEU A 230 2.48 11.56 -4.16
CA LEU A 230 3.20 12.73 -3.63
C LEU A 230 2.60 13.10 -2.28
N ASN A 231 3.45 13.33 -1.27
CA ASN A 231 3.01 13.69 0.06
C ASN A 231 2.81 15.22 0.25
N PRO A 232 2.07 15.65 1.28
CA PRO A 232 1.82 17.07 1.53
C PRO A 232 3.09 17.90 1.74
N ALA A 233 4.14 17.33 2.35
CA ALA A 233 5.40 18.03 2.56
C ALA A 233 6.06 18.41 1.23
N LEU A 234 6.07 17.53 0.23
CA LEU A 234 6.61 17.85 -1.09
C LEU A 234 5.71 18.84 -1.84
N ALA A 235 4.38 18.72 -1.71
CA ALA A 235 3.45 19.69 -2.28
C ALA A 235 3.70 21.11 -1.75
N GLN A 236 4.00 21.24 -0.45
CA GLN A 236 4.38 22.51 0.16
C GLN A 236 5.71 23.05 -0.38
N LEU A 237 6.73 22.19 -0.50
CA LEU A 237 8.03 22.57 -1.09
C LEU A 237 7.90 23.01 -2.56
N LEU A 238 6.99 22.39 -3.31
CA LEU A 238 6.69 22.73 -4.70
C LEU A 238 5.71 23.91 -4.85
N GLU A 239 5.12 24.39 -3.74
CA GLU A 239 4.11 25.45 -3.73
C GLU A 239 2.89 25.13 -4.64
N LEU A 240 2.51 23.84 -4.73
CA LEU A 240 1.46 23.35 -5.62
C LEU A 240 0.48 22.40 -4.89
N PRO A 241 -0.81 22.36 -5.27
CA PRO A 241 -1.74 21.40 -4.71
C PRO A 241 -1.46 19.98 -5.22
N VAL A 242 -1.56 18.98 -4.33
CA VAL A 242 -1.30 17.55 -4.64
C VAL A 242 -2.07 17.07 -5.89
N SER A 243 -3.34 17.48 -6.03
CA SER A 243 -4.19 17.10 -7.16
C SER A 243 -3.68 17.60 -8.52
N SER A 244 -2.83 18.63 -8.54
CA SER A 244 -2.23 19.14 -9.77
C SER A 244 -0.93 18.42 -10.16
N ALA A 245 -0.32 17.67 -9.24
CA ALA A 245 0.94 16.97 -9.47
C ALA A 245 0.75 15.54 -9.98
N LEU A 246 -0.33 14.86 -9.55
CA LEU A 246 -0.62 13.47 -9.94
C LEU A 246 -0.79 13.34 -11.46
N GLY A 247 -0.15 12.33 -12.04
CA GLY A 247 -0.23 12.05 -13.49
C GLY A 247 0.60 12.98 -14.37
N ARG A 248 1.38 13.90 -13.80
CA ARG A 248 2.33 14.74 -14.55
C ARG A 248 3.75 14.18 -14.50
N PRO A 249 4.60 14.45 -15.50
CA PRO A 249 6.02 14.11 -15.43
C PRO A 249 6.71 14.88 -14.29
N LEU A 250 7.43 14.20 -13.42
CA LEU A 250 8.13 14.82 -12.29
C LEU A 250 9.18 15.84 -12.75
N GLN A 251 9.82 15.61 -13.90
CA GLN A 251 10.78 16.54 -14.51
C GLN A 251 10.18 17.94 -14.74
N GLN A 252 8.87 18.04 -15.00
CA GLN A 252 8.20 19.34 -15.17
C GLN A 252 7.96 20.05 -13.85
N LEU A 253 7.80 19.30 -12.75
CA LEU A 253 7.59 19.84 -11.41
C LEU A 253 8.93 20.21 -10.75
N CYS A 254 9.99 19.46 -11.08
CA CYS A 254 11.33 19.61 -10.52
C CYS A 254 12.38 19.66 -11.65
N PRO A 255 12.54 20.79 -12.37
CA PRO A 255 13.44 20.87 -13.53
C PRO A 255 14.93 20.69 -13.18
N GLU A 256 15.31 20.95 -11.93
CA GLU A 256 16.69 20.83 -11.43
C GLU A 256 17.13 19.38 -11.13
N LEU A 257 16.16 18.44 -11.10
CA LEU A 257 16.47 17.01 -11.02
C LEU A 257 16.91 16.51 -12.39
N ASP A 258 17.88 15.59 -12.41
CA ASP A 258 18.20 14.84 -13.62
C ASP A 258 17.46 13.49 -13.60
N LEU A 259 16.13 13.54 -13.74
CA LEU A 259 15.30 12.33 -13.71
C LEU A 259 15.63 11.40 -14.88
N GLN A 260 15.98 11.98 -16.03
CA GLN A 260 16.25 11.22 -17.24
C GLN A 260 17.49 10.36 -17.07
N GLN A 261 18.57 10.92 -16.53
CA GLN A 261 19.77 10.16 -16.23
C GLN A 261 19.49 9.02 -15.23
N ALA A 262 18.74 9.28 -14.15
CA ALA A 262 18.37 8.24 -13.19
C ALA A 262 17.48 7.12 -13.78
N LEU A 263 16.63 7.47 -14.76
CA LEU A 263 15.82 6.50 -15.49
C LEU A 263 16.66 5.68 -16.49
N GLU A 264 17.70 6.24 -17.09
CA GLU A 264 18.57 5.59 -18.07
C GLU A 264 19.67 4.72 -17.41
N ASP A 265 20.38 5.27 -16.42
CA ASP A 265 21.54 4.63 -15.77
C ASP A 265 21.13 3.53 -14.76
N GLY A 266 19.86 3.52 -14.32
CA GLY A 266 19.35 2.60 -13.30
C GLY A 266 19.90 2.83 -11.89
N GLY A 267 20.86 3.74 -11.74
CA GLY A 267 21.42 4.22 -10.48
C GLY A 267 20.56 5.31 -9.86
N GLY A 268 20.52 5.35 -8.53
CA GLY A 268 19.95 6.47 -7.80
C GLY A 268 20.93 7.63 -7.67
N GLU A 269 20.42 8.85 -7.51
CA GLU A 269 21.20 10.02 -7.11
C GLU A 269 20.98 10.30 -5.62
N GLU A 270 22.05 10.48 -4.85
CA GLU A 270 21.97 10.75 -3.41
C GLU A 270 22.64 12.07 -3.03
N ASN A 271 22.09 12.72 -2.00
CA ASN A 271 22.61 13.93 -1.35
C ASN A 271 22.82 15.14 -2.27
N ARG A 272 22.01 15.25 -3.32
CA ARG A 272 22.06 16.39 -4.25
C ARG A 272 21.34 17.58 -3.65
N VAL A 273 21.96 18.76 -3.70
CA VAL A 273 21.30 20.01 -3.29
C VAL A 273 20.62 20.61 -4.51
N ILE A 274 19.29 20.72 -4.44
CA ILE A 274 18.47 21.32 -5.49
C ILE A 274 17.56 22.40 -4.90
N ARG A 275 17.04 23.28 -5.74
CA ARG A 275 16.00 24.23 -5.37
C ARG A 275 14.65 23.75 -5.87
N LEU A 276 13.69 23.73 -4.95
CA LEU A 276 12.27 23.49 -5.22
C LEU A 276 11.51 24.76 -4.80
N GLY A 277 10.98 25.49 -5.78
CA GLY A 277 10.36 26.79 -5.53
C GLY A 277 11.31 27.75 -4.82
N SER A 278 10.93 28.22 -3.64
CA SER A 278 11.73 29.10 -2.79
C SER A 278 12.66 28.37 -1.81
N HIS A 279 12.62 27.03 -1.76
CA HIS A 279 13.33 26.21 -0.77
C HIS A 279 14.59 25.56 -1.36
N ALA A 280 15.70 25.60 -0.61
CA ALA A 280 16.88 24.78 -0.87
C ALA A 280 16.74 23.45 -0.11
N VAL A 281 16.79 22.33 -0.84
CA VAL A 281 16.54 20.99 -0.28
C VAL A 281 17.68 20.04 -0.61
N VAL A 282 17.89 19.06 0.26
CA VAL A 282 18.70 17.87 -0.05
C VAL A 282 17.76 16.82 -0.63
N SER A 283 18.03 16.37 -1.84
CA SER A 283 17.23 15.37 -2.55
C SER A 283 17.97 14.05 -2.71
N ASN A 284 17.23 12.94 -2.53
CA ASN A 284 17.66 11.60 -2.94
C ASN A 284 16.62 11.02 -3.89
N LEU A 285 17.08 10.40 -4.97
CA LEU A 285 16.28 9.75 -5.99
C LEU A 285 16.72 8.28 -6.07
N LEU A 286 15.89 7.36 -5.58
CA LEU A 286 16.25 5.94 -5.45
C LEU A 286 15.29 5.04 -6.26
N PRO A 287 15.76 3.95 -6.87
CA PRO A 287 14.89 3.04 -7.62
C PRO A 287 13.95 2.24 -6.72
N ILE A 288 12.71 2.08 -7.17
CA ILE A 288 11.74 1.13 -6.60
C ILE A 288 11.93 -0.20 -7.31
N LEU A 289 12.28 -1.24 -6.54
CA LEU A 289 12.48 -2.59 -7.06
C LEU A 289 11.37 -3.51 -6.56
N GLU A 290 10.63 -4.13 -7.49
CA GLU A 290 9.68 -5.20 -7.20
C GLU A 290 10.13 -6.47 -7.94
N ASN A 291 10.32 -7.57 -7.19
CA ASN A 291 10.80 -8.85 -7.75
C ASN A 291 12.12 -8.75 -8.55
N GLY A 292 12.96 -7.76 -8.24
CA GLY A 292 14.21 -7.50 -8.96
C GLY A 292 14.06 -6.66 -10.22
N GLU A 293 12.83 -6.29 -10.61
CA GLU A 293 12.57 -5.37 -11.71
C GLU A 293 12.30 -3.96 -11.16
N ARG A 294 12.86 -2.94 -11.82
CA ARG A 294 12.56 -1.55 -11.47
C ARG A 294 11.15 -1.21 -11.93
N THR A 295 10.31 -0.73 -11.01
CA THR A 295 8.95 -0.28 -11.30
C THR A 295 8.81 1.24 -11.30
N GLY A 296 9.80 1.95 -10.77
CA GLY A 296 9.79 3.40 -10.69
C GLY A 296 10.97 3.98 -9.90
N LEU A 297 10.82 5.23 -9.46
CA LEU A 297 11.79 5.94 -8.61
C LEU A 297 11.06 6.63 -7.44
N VAL A 298 11.72 6.75 -6.29
CA VAL A 298 11.29 7.57 -5.15
C VAL A 298 12.20 8.77 -5.02
N LEU A 299 11.61 9.97 -5.08
CA LEU A 299 12.24 11.21 -4.69
C LEU A 299 11.95 11.47 -3.21
N THR A 300 12.99 11.74 -2.44
CA THR A 300 12.88 12.32 -1.09
C THR A 300 13.56 13.68 -1.08
N CYS A 301 12.97 14.66 -0.40
CA CYS A 301 13.48 16.02 -0.28
C CYS A 301 13.42 16.49 1.17
N GLN A 302 14.56 16.92 1.71
CA GLN A 302 14.64 17.47 3.06
C GLN A 302 14.99 18.95 3.00
N ASP A 303 14.15 19.79 3.59
CA ASP A 303 14.41 21.23 3.71
C ASP A 303 15.62 21.47 4.62
N ILE A 304 16.66 22.11 4.06
CA ILE A 304 17.90 22.44 4.76
C ILE A 304 17.62 23.31 5.99
N THR A 305 16.61 24.19 5.92
CA THR A 305 16.22 25.06 7.04
C THR A 305 15.55 24.28 8.17
N ALA A 306 14.89 23.16 7.89
CA ALA A 306 14.29 22.29 8.90
C ALA A 306 15.36 21.47 9.62
N VAL A 307 16.36 20.96 8.89
CA VAL A 307 17.55 20.29 9.46
C VAL A 307 18.30 21.24 10.39
N GLN A 308 18.56 22.47 9.93
CA GLN A 308 19.20 23.50 10.76
C GLN A 308 18.36 23.90 11.99
N ARG A 309 17.03 23.97 11.88
CA ARG A 309 16.14 24.30 13.03
C ARG A 309 16.04 23.17 14.04
N ALA A 310 16.06 21.91 13.60
CA ALA A 310 16.10 20.75 14.50
C ALA A 310 17.43 20.69 15.25
N ASP A 311 18.54 20.94 14.56
CA ASP A 311 19.87 21.01 15.17
C ASP A 311 19.99 22.21 16.11
N GLN A 312 19.41 23.37 15.74
CA GLN A 312 19.26 24.53 16.64
C GLN A 312 18.37 24.23 17.84
N ARG A 313 17.31 23.42 17.71
CA ARG A 313 16.45 23.04 18.85
C ARG A 313 17.19 22.16 19.84
N ILE A 314 17.90 21.13 19.37
CA ILE A 314 18.78 20.28 20.18
C ILE A 314 19.86 21.11 20.87
N ARG A 315 20.40 22.13 20.18
CA ARG A 315 21.34 23.10 20.77
C ARG A 315 20.67 24.10 21.71
N SER A 316 19.40 24.44 21.52
CA SER A 316 18.67 25.45 22.32
C SER A 316 18.15 24.92 23.66
N THR A 317 17.83 23.63 23.76
CA THR A 317 17.53 22.97 25.05
C THR A 317 18.77 22.83 25.94
N ARG A 318 19.97 23.13 25.39
CA ARG A 318 21.21 23.33 26.15
C ARG A 318 21.69 24.78 26.04
N ARG A 319 20.97 25.75 26.62
CA ARG A 319 21.62 27.01 27.05
C ARG A 319 20.87 27.60 28.25
N PRO A 320 21.57 27.67 29.37
CA PRO A 320 22.35 28.87 29.68
C PRO A 320 23.87 28.56 29.63
N GLY A 321 24.65 29.39 28.91
CA GLY A 321 26.12 29.26 28.84
C GLY A 321 26.72 28.99 27.44
N ALA A 322 26.14 29.60 26.41
CA ALA A 322 26.42 29.33 25.00
C ALA A 322 27.88 29.34 24.54
N PHE A 323 28.66 30.24 25.09
CA PHE A 323 30.02 30.51 24.68
C PHE A 323 30.93 30.61 25.89
N THR A 324 30.74 29.71 26.86
CA THR A 324 31.52 29.68 28.10
C THR A 324 32.26 28.36 28.20
N ALA A 325 33.58 28.42 28.40
CA ALA A 325 34.36 27.23 28.73
C ALA A 325 34.04 26.79 30.17
N ARG A 326 33.51 25.58 30.34
CA ARG A 326 33.10 25.08 31.67
C ARG A 326 34.23 24.36 32.39
N TYR A 327 35.12 23.72 31.65
CA TYR A 327 36.16 22.86 32.20
C TYR A 327 37.48 23.60 32.41
N ARG A 328 38.13 23.35 33.55
CA ARG A 328 39.48 23.85 33.88
C ARG A 328 40.51 22.74 33.75
N LEU A 329 41.77 23.09 33.50
CA LEU A 329 42.85 22.09 33.41
C LEU A 329 43.00 21.27 34.70
N GLU A 330 42.65 21.85 35.85
CA GLU A 330 42.67 21.19 37.17
C GLU A 330 41.67 20.04 37.31
N GLN A 331 40.62 20.04 36.47
CA GLN A 331 39.58 19.00 36.47
C GLN A 331 39.92 17.80 35.58
N LEU A 332 41.01 17.89 34.81
CA LEU A 332 41.51 16.79 33.96
C LEU A 332 42.35 15.82 34.81
N ASN A 333 41.67 14.86 35.43
CA ASN A 333 42.30 13.88 36.32
C ASN A 333 43.21 12.88 35.56
N GLY A 334 44.46 12.75 36.01
CA GLY A 334 45.36 11.70 35.53
C GLY A 334 46.76 11.78 36.15
N ALA A 335 47.23 10.69 36.78
CA ALA A 335 48.48 10.65 37.54
C ALA A 335 49.73 10.28 36.71
N SER A 336 49.56 9.89 35.44
CA SER A 336 50.65 9.48 34.57
C SER A 336 51.64 10.63 34.32
N LYS A 337 52.90 10.30 34.06
CA LYS A 337 53.93 11.28 33.69
C LYS A 337 53.53 12.06 32.43
N ALA A 338 53.05 11.36 31.41
CA ALA A 338 52.58 11.95 30.15
C ALA A 338 51.42 12.94 30.34
N ASN A 339 50.42 12.62 31.19
CA ASN A 339 49.31 13.54 31.46
C ASN A 339 49.80 14.82 32.15
N ARG A 340 50.72 14.69 33.12
CA ARG A 340 51.32 15.84 33.81
C ARG A 340 52.11 16.74 32.85
N GLU A 341 52.90 16.13 31.96
CA GLU A 341 53.65 16.87 30.93
C GLU A 341 52.72 17.59 29.94
N MET A 342 51.64 16.94 29.51
CA MET A 342 50.61 17.53 28.64
C MET A 342 49.89 18.71 29.33
N LEU A 343 49.49 18.58 30.59
CA LEU A 343 48.85 19.67 31.34
C LEU A 343 49.82 20.84 31.57
N GLN A 344 51.10 20.58 31.82
CA GLN A 344 52.12 21.63 31.92
C GLN A 344 52.34 22.34 30.57
N LEU A 345 52.33 21.59 29.46
CA LEU A 345 52.41 22.15 28.12
C LEU A 345 51.18 23.04 27.82
N ALA A 346 49.97 22.55 28.13
CA ALA A 346 48.72 23.28 27.99
C ALA A 346 48.72 24.60 28.79
N LYS A 347 49.20 24.59 30.04
CA LYS A 347 49.35 25.81 30.86
C LYS A 347 50.30 26.83 30.25
N ARG A 348 51.43 26.39 29.69
CA ARG A 348 52.38 27.30 29.01
C ARG A 348 51.78 27.93 27.76
N PHE A 349 51.07 27.14 26.95
CA PHE A 349 50.43 27.65 25.74
C PHE A 349 49.20 28.52 26.02
N ALA A 350 48.48 28.30 27.12
CA ALA A 350 47.37 29.15 27.55
C ALA A 350 47.80 30.61 27.77
N ALA A 351 49.03 30.86 28.21
CA ALA A 351 49.58 32.20 28.37
C ALA A 351 50.03 32.85 27.05
N SER A 352 50.06 32.10 25.94
CA SER A 352 50.53 32.57 24.64
C SER A 352 49.40 33.08 23.74
N HIS A 353 49.76 33.72 22.62
CA HIS A 353 48.82 34.13 21.56
C HIS A 353 48.83 33.21 20.34
N SER A 354 49.59 32.10 20.40
CA SER A 354 49.76 31.18 19.27
C SER A 354 48.52 30.31 19.04
N THR A 355 48.30 29.89 17.79
CA THR A 355 47.35 28.83 17.45
C THR A 355 47.84 27.50 18.02
N ILE A 356 46.95 26.74 18.64
CA ILE A 356 47.28 25.48 19.31
C ILE A 356 46.67 24.32 18.52
N LEU A 357 47.50 23.35 18.15
CA LEU A 357 47.06 22.07 17.58
C LEU A 357 47.02 21.02 18.68
N ILE A 358 45.84 20.43 18.91
CA ILE A 358 45.66 19.34 19.87
C ILE A 358 45.58 18.03 19.09
N THR A 359 46.56 17.14 19.29
CA THR A 359 46.59 15.82 18.67
C THR A 359 46.17 14.74 19.66
N GLY A 360 45.40 13.76 19.19
CA GLY A 360 44.93 12.64 19.99
C GLY A 360 43.80 11.89 19.31
N GLU A 361 43.63 10.62 19.68
CA GLU A 361 42.60 9.74 19.15
C GLU A 361 41.18 10.28 19.42
N SER A 362 40.19 9.79 18.68
CA SER A 362 38.79 10.12 18.93
C SER A 362 38.38 9.69 20.35
N GLY A 363 37.60 10.53 21.02
CA GLY A 363 37.14 10.25 22.40
C GLY A 363 38.16 10.54 23.52
N THR A 364 39.37 11.03 23.22
CA THR A 364 40.40 11.37 24.24
C THR A 364 40.15 12.69 24.99
N GLY A 365 39.04 13.37 24.72
CA GLY A 365 38.66 14.59 25.44
C GLY A 365 39.36 15.87 24.97
N LYS A 366 39.71 15.96 23.67
CA LYS A 366 40.36 17.15 23.08
C LYS A 366 39.62 18.46 23.35
N GLU A 367 38.29 18.45 23.29
CA GLU A 367 37.46 19.61 23.60
C GLU A 367 37.60 20.06 25.07
N LEU A 368 37.67 19.11 26.02
CA LEU A 368 37.87 19.40 27.45
C LEU A 368 39.22 20.09 27.68
N LEU A 369 40.26 19.63 26.98
CA LEU A 369 41.57 20.24 27.02
C LEU A 369 41.57 21.65 26.42
N ALA A 370 40.89 21.86 25.28
CA ALA A 370 40.73 23.18 24.66
C ALA A 370 40.00 24.17 25.57
N GLN A 371 38.94 23.73 26.25
CA GLN A 371 38.23 24.54 27.24
C GLN A 371 39.12 24.90 28.44
N GLY A 372 39.92 23.94 28.93
CA GLY A 372 40.88 24.18 30.00
C GLY A 372 41.94 25.21 29.61
N ILE A 373 42.50 25.11 28.40
CA ILE A 373 43.46 26.08 27.86
C ILE A 373 42.83 27.48 27.78
N HIS A 374 41.60 27.60 27.28
CA HIS A 374 40.90 28.87 27.22
C HIS A 374 40.73 29.50 28.61
N ASN A 375 40.32 28.71 29.60
CA ASN A 375 40.09 29.17 30.98
C ASN A 375 41.36 29.63 31.71
N GLU A 376 42.53 29.09 31.35
CA GLU A 376 43.83 29.49 31.87
C GLU A 376 44.46 30.66 31.10
N SER A 377 43.85 31.07 29.98
CA SER A 377 44.37 32.12 29.13
C SER A 377 43.95 33.53 29.58
N PRO A 378 44.63 34.60 29.09
CA PRO A 378 44.14 35.97 29.23
C PRO A 378 42.75 36.20 28.60
N ARG A 379 42.31 35.32 27.68
CA ARG A 379 41.03 35.40 26.96
C ARG A 379 39.89 34.67 27.68
N ARG A 380 40.10 34.15 28.89
CA ARG A 380 39.10 33.40 29.69
C ARG A 380 37.77 34.12 29.94
N HIS A 381 37.73 35.45 29.79
CA HIS A 381 36.53 36.26 29.95
C HIS A 381 35.80 36.50 28.61
N GLY A 382 36.41 36.11 27.49
CA GLY A 382 35.82 36.14 26.16
C GLY A 382 35.06 34.85 25.83
N PRO A 383 34.40 34.79 24.67
CA PRO A 383 33.62 33.62 24.26
C PRO A 383 34.50 32.40 23.95
N PHE A 384 34.07 31.21 24.37
CA PHE A 384 34.60 29.95 23.87
C PHE A 384 33.59 29.32 22.90
N VAL A 385 33.97 29.20 21.63
CA VAL A 385 33.15 28.62 20.56
C VAL A 385 33.78 27.31 20.14
N ALA A 386 33.03 26.20 20.19
CA ALA A 386 33.47 24.90 19.68
C ALA A 386 32.56 24.46 18.53
N ILE A 387 33.16 23.93 17.47
CA ILE A 387 32.47 23.34 16.32
C ILE A 387 33.13 22.02 15.96
N ASN A 388 32.31 21.00 15.73
CA ASN A 388 32.73 19.73 15.14
C ASN A 388 32.61 19.85 13.62
N CYS A 389 33.74 19.86 12.91
CA CYS A 389 33.79 20.11 11.47
C CYS A 389 33.23 18.91 10.68
N ALA A 390 33.36 17.69 11.20
CA ALA A 390 32.87 16.47 10.56
C ALA A 390 31.33 16.37 10.51
N ALA A 391 30.62 17.21 11.28
CA ALA A 391 29.16 17.24 11.29
C ALA A 391 28.55 18.05 10.12
N PHE A 392 29.38 18.69 9.29
CA PHE A 392 28.91 19.59 8.23
C PHE A 392 29.49 19.22 6.85
N PRO A 393 28.68 19.30 5.78
CA PRO A 393 29.19 19.38 4.41
C PRO A 393 30.08 20.61 4.21
N GLU A 394 31.10 20.52 3.35
CA GLU A 394 32.11 21.56 3.13
C GLU A 394 31.52 22.94 2.80
N SER A 395 30.53 22.98 1.90
CA SER A 395 29.84 24.21 1.51
C SER A 395 29.07 24.89 2.64
N LEU A 396 28.56 24.11 3.60
CA LEU A 396 27.89 24.65 4.79
C LEU A 396 28.91 25.08 5.86
N LEU A 397 30.02 24.34 6.00
CA LEU A 397 31.07 24.67 6.96
C LEU A 397 31.64 26.07 6.72
N GLU A 398 31.89 26.44 5.46
CA GLU A 398 32.39 27.78 5.11
C GLU A 398 31.41 28.88 5.55
N SER A 399 30.12 28.70 5.26
CA SER A 399 29.06 29.66 5.63
C SER A 399 28.86 29.79 7.14
N GLU A 400 29.16 28.75 7.92
CA GLU A 400 29.11 28.78 9.38
C GLU A 400 30.35 29.48 9.96
N LEU A 401 31.54 29.21 9.42
CA LEU A 401 32.79 29.79 9.90
C LEU A 401 32.84 31.30 9.65
N PHE A 402 32.59 31.70 8.40
CA PHE A 402 32.78 33.09 7.95
C PHE A 402 31.50 33.90 7.93
N GLY A 403 30.34 33.25 8.05
CA GLY A 403 29.07 33.93 7.89
C GLY A 403 28.80 34.27 6.44
N TYR A 404 27.75 35.05 6.21
CA TYR A 404 27.41 35.55 4.89
C TYR A 404 26.63 36.85 4.98
N GLU A 405 26.81 37.72 3.99
CA GLU A 405 25.98 38.90 3.82
C GLU A 405 24.69 38.59 3.06
N GLU A 406 23.70 39.46 3.20
CA GLU A 406 22.46 39.36 2.45
C GLU A 406 22.76 39.34 0.94
N GLY A 407 22.28 38.32 0.23
CA GLY A 407 22.48 38.15 -1.21
C GLY A 407 23.73 37.36 -1.62
N ALA A 408 24.57 36.89 -0.69
CA ALA A 408 25.79 36.13 -1.01
C ALA A 408 25.53 34.83 -1.79
N PHE A 409 24.37 34.22 -1.56
CA PHE A 409 23.83 33.11 -2.36
C PHE A 409 22.31 33.18 -2.35
N SER A 410 21.69 32.49 -3.30
CA SER A 410 20.23 32.44 -3.41
C SER A 410 19.67 31.56 -2.28
N GLY A 411 18.94 32.19 -1.35
CA GLY A 411 18.50 31.57 -0.07
C GLY A 411 19.15 32.16 1.19
N SER A 412 20.07 33.12 1.06
CA SER A 412 20.60 33.90 2.18
C SER A 412 19.47 34.62 2.94
N ARG A 413 19.49 34.56 4.28
CA ARG A 413 18.52 35.28 5.13
C ARG A 413 18.67 36.79 4.93
N LYS A 414 17.55 37.52 4.92
CA LYS A 414 17.54 39.00 5.02
C LYS A 414 18.25 39.41 6.31
N GLY A 415 19.27 40.27 6.19
CA GLY A 415 20.16 40.66 7.28
C GLY A 415 21.45 39.82 7.45
N GLY A 416 21.70 38.82 6.59
CA GLY A 416 22.91 37.99 6.66
C GLY A 416 22.99 37.09 7.90
N LYS A 417 24.16 36.49 8.13
CA LYS A 417 24.48 35.72 9.33
C LYS A 417 25.93 35.97 9.74
N PRO A 418 26.21 36.39 10.99
CA PRO A 418 27.58 36.54 11.49
C PRO A 418 28.24 35.17 11.61
N GLY A 419 29.51 35.08 11.21
CA GLY A 419 30.30 33.85 11.27
C GLY A 419 30.70 33.45 12.68
N LEU A 420 31.09 32.19 12.87
CA LEU A 420 31.64 31.70 14.14
C LEU A 420 32.95 32.39 14.52
N PHE A 421 33.73 32.87 13.54
CA PHE A 421 34.89 33.73 13.81
C PHE A 421 34.50 35.04 14.50
N GLU A 422 33.39 35.65 14.08
CA GLU A 422 32.84 36.86 14.72
C GLU A 422 32.25 36.55 16.10
N ALA A 423 31.55 35.41 16.23
CA ALA A 423 31.02 34.95 17.52
C ALA A 423 32.13 34.66 18.55
N ALA A 424 33.32 34.26 18.10
CA ALA A 424 34.50 34.02 18.92
C ALA A 424 35.36 35.27 19.15
N HIS A 425 34.89 36.46 18.76
CA HIS A 425 35.68 37.69 18.85
C HIS A 425 36.21 37.93 20.28
N ARG A 426 37.52 38.21 20.38
CA ARG A 426 38.28 38.36 21.65
C ARG A 426 38.30 37.12 22.55
N GLY A 427 37.84 35.97 22.06
CA GLY A 427 37.79 34.70 22.76
C GLY A 427 38.62 33.61 22.06
N THR A 428 38.04 32.41 21.95
CA THR A 428 38.66 31.22 21.36
C THR A 428 37.65 30.47 20.48
N LEU A 429 38.08 30.09 19.27
CA LEU A 429 37.38 29.15 18.39
C LEU A 429 38.14 27.81 18.40
N PHE A 430 37.45 26.72 18.73
CA PHE A 430 37.95 25.36 18.68
C PHE A 430 37.27 24.61 17.52
N LEU A 431 38.10 24.00 16.69
CA LEU A 431 37.70 23.22 15.52
C LEU A 431 38.05 21.75 15.80
N ASP A 432 37.03 20.91 16.04
CA ASP A 432 37.17 19.46 16.27
C ASP A 432 37.03 18.66 14.98
#